data_AF-A0AAD7DND2-F1
#
_entry.id   AF-A0AAD7DND2-F1
#
_cell.length_a   1.000
_cell.length_b   1.000
_cell.length_c   1.000
_cell.angle_alpha   90.00
_cell.angle_beta   90.00
_cell.angle_gamma   90.00
#
_symmetry.space_group_name_H-M   'P 1'
#
loop_
_entity.id
_entity.type
_entity.pdbx_description
1 polymer ?
#
loop_
_entity_poly.entity_id
_entity_poly.type
_entity_poly.pdbx_seq_one_letter_code
_entity_poly.pdbx_strand_id
1 'polypeptide(L)'
;NSFGIYREYPCLPSHDPDKNLSLADQSTIPAAPVASLAGTSATDARLSPLSQSSPSSKASFDVGRFRNTTIFGFMNWMWSGSIMKSIADCTKLLDFLKSDDFVKEDLIGFDLKAETARWDKELAGNVLGNALGTASGIKDGWKEVSVDIQVSDGANCGPDNPLPVFSVPGLHFRNATQAIKSALEDRSSRFFHYAPFKQFWQRTPDEEPQHSYNEIYSSTAFIEAHEKIQRKPAEPNCTLEHVVAALMWWSNSTHLANFGMASLWPLYLWFRNQLKWVCGKPRAGACHHIAYMPKV
;
A
#
# COMPACT_ATOMS: atom_id res chain seq x y z
N ASN A 1 29.43 13.30 1.25
CA ASN A 1 28.65 14.54 1.02
C ASN A 1 29.13 15.62 2.01
N SER A 2 28.54 16.82 2.04
CA SER A 2 28.92 17.89 2.98
C SER A 2 28.74 17.55 4.46
N PHE A 3 28.03 16.46 4.77
CA PHE A 3 27.81 15.95 6.13
C PHE A 3 28.77 14.81 6.51
N GLY A 4 29.76 14.51 5.67
CA GLY A 4 30.73 13.44 5.94
C GLY A 4 30.18 12.03 5.73
N ILE A 5 29.02 11.88 5.09
CA ILE A 5 28.44 10.56 4.78
C ILE A 5 28.94 10.10 3.41
N TYR A 6 29.39 8.85 3.34
CA TYR A 6 29.78 8.20 2.09
C TYR A 6 29.38 6.73 2.07
N ARG A 7 29.41 6.14 0.87
CA ARG A 7 29.05 4.74 0.61
C ARG A 7 30.25 4.00 0.06
N GLU A 8 30.45 2.79 0.56
CA GLU A 8 31.43 1.84 0.03
C GLU A 8 30.66 0.70 -0.62
N TYR A 9 30.78 0.59 -1.94
CA TYR A 9 30.14 -0.47 -2.72
C TYR A 9 31.12 -1.63 -2.95
N PRO A 10 30.69 -2.90 -2.83
CA PRO A 10 31.52 -4.06 -3.18
C PRO A 10 31.92 -4.09 -4.66
N CYS A 11 31.05 -3.58 -5.53
CA CYS A 11 31.26 -3.44 -6.97
C CYS A 11 30.51 -2.21 -7.49
N LEU A 12 30.84 -1.75 -8.71
CA LEU A 12 30.14 -0.62 -9.30
C LEU A 12 28.65 -0.97 -9.53
N PRO A 13 27.69 -0.23 -8.95
CA PRO A 13 26.27 -0.53 -9.11
C PRO A 13 25.83 -0.28 -10.56
N SER A 14 25.07 -1.22 -11.12
CA SER A 14 24.37 -1.08 -12.41
C SER A 14 23.25 -0.01 -12.35
N HIS A 15 22.68 0.17 -11.17
CA HIS A 15 21.55 1.04 -10.90
C HIS A 15 21.68 1.71 -9.52
N ASP A 16 21.60 3.04 -9.48
CA ASP A 16 21.54 3.84 -8.26
C ASP A 16 20.25 4.67 -8.24
N PRO A 17 19.23 4.27 -7.47
CA PRO A 17 17.96 4.98 -7.42
C PRO A 17 18.06 6.36 -6.76
N ASP A 18 19.14 6.63 -6.02
CA ASP A 18 19.29 7.89 -5.27
C ASP A 18 19.98 8.98 -6.08
N LYS A 19 20.53 8.65 -7.25
CA LYS A 19 21.30 9.59 -8.09
C LYS A 19 20.53 10.87 -8.45
N ASN A 20 19.22 10.76 -8.61
CA ASN A 20 18.33 11.87 -8.96
C ASN A 20 17.38 12.27 -7.84
N LEU A 21 17.54 11.75 -6.62
CA LEU A 21 16.69 12.12 -5.48
C LEU A 21 17.00 13.55 -5.04
N SER A 22 15.98 14.41 -5.06
CA SER A 22 16.07 15.75 -4.50
C SER A 22 15.63 15.77 -3.03
N LEU A 23 16.00 16.83 -2.31
CA LEU A 23 15.50 17.07 -0.95
C LEU A 23 13.97 17.19 -0.92
N ALA A 24 13.37 17.71 -2.00
CA ALA A 24 11.92 17.85 -2.12
C ALA A 24 11.23 16.47 -2.16
N ASP A 25 11.85 15.46 -2.78
CA ASP A 25 11.30 14.09 -2.83
C ASP A 25 11.32 13.40 -1.46
N GLN A 26 12.24 13.83 -0.60
CA GLN A 26 12.48 13.30 0.74
C GLN A 26 11.79 14.10 1.85
N SER A 27 11.12 15.20 1.52
CA SER A 27 10.45 16.08 2.49
C SER A 27 8.93 16.06 2.31
N THR A 28 8.20 16.18 3.42
CA THR A 28 6.76 16.50 3.40
C THR A 28 6.50 18.00 3.57
N ILE A 29 7.56 18.80 3.74
CA ILE A 29 7.46 20.25 3.86
C ILE A 29 7.19 20.80 2.45
N PRO A 30 6.09 21.54 2.23
CA PRO A 30 5.85 22.20 0.96
C PRO A 30 7.04 23.12 0.64
N ALA A 31 7.69 22.91 -0.51
CA ALA A 31 8.73 23.83 -0.96
C ALA A 31 8.13 25.24 -1.09
N ALA A 32 8.86 26.26 -0.64
CA ALA A 32 8.46 27.64 -0.90
C ALA A 32 8.33 27.83 -2.43
N PRO A 33 7.28 28.51 -2.93
CA PRO A 33 7.05 28.63 -4.35
C PRO A 33 8.17 29.48 -4.96
N VAL A 34 9.12 28.84 -5.63
CA VAL A 34 10.00 29.51 -6.58
C VAL A 34 9.12 29.79 -7.80
N ALA A 35 8.93 31.07 -8.12
CA ALA A 35 8.25 31.50 -9.33
C ALA A 35 8.99 30.92 -10.55
N SER A 36 8.47 29.82 -11.09
CA SER A 36 8.84 29.27 -12.39
C SER A 36 7.56 28.96 -13.16
N LEU A 37 7.40 29.66 -14.28
CA LEU A 37 6.37 29.43 -15.28
C LEU A 37 6.61 28.06 -15.93
N ALA A 38 5.89 27.02 -15.49
CA ALA A 38 5.48 25.89 -16.30
C ALA A 38 4.51 25.02 -15.48
N GLY A 39 3.30 24.83 -16.00
CA GLY A 39 2.26 24.09 -15.32
C GLY A 39 2.51 22.58 -15.28
N THR A 40 2.34 22.00 -14.10
CA THR A 40 1.84 20.64 -13.92
C THR A 40 1.20 20.54 -12.53
N SER A 41 -0.10 20.28 -12.53
CA SER A 41 -0.94 20.21 -11.33
C SER A 41 -0.52 19.07 -10.39
N ALA A 42 -0.06 19.43 -9.20
CA ALA A 42 -0.05 18.55 -8.04
C ALA A 42 -0.95 19.20 -6.98
N THR A 43 -2.14 18.63 -6.79
CA THR A 43 -3.12 19.13 -5.82
C THR A 43 -2.69 18.77 -4.40
N ASP A 44 -2.22 19.78 -3.69
CA ASP A 44 -2.07 19.83 -2.23
C ASP A 44 -3.41 19.52 -1.54
N ALA A 45 -3.37 18.69 -0.48
CA ALA A 45 -4.45 18.62 0.49
C ALA A 45 -3.84 18.55 1.90
N ARG A 46 -3.88 19.71 2.56
CA ARG A 46 -3.43 19.96 3.93
C ARG A 46 -4.39 19.27 4.94
N LEU A 47 -3.81 18.60 5.92
CA LEU A 47 -4.45 18.24 7.21
C LEU A 47 -4.66 19.56 8.00
N SER A 48 -5.67 19.80 8.85
CA SER A 48 -6.20 19.04 10.00
C SER A 48 -7.55 19.68 10.50
N PRO A 49 -8.03 19.50 11.75
CA PRO A 49 -9.14 18.63 12.15
C PRO A 49 -10.37 19.38 12.73
N LEU A 50 -11.57 18.75 12.71
CA LEU A 50 -12.47 18.68 13.89
C LEU A 50 -13.67 17.78 13.56
N SER A 51 -13.65 16.56 14.08
CA SER A 51 -14.85 15.75 14.23
C SER A 51 -15.60 16.26 15.46
N GLN A 52 -16.77 16.87 15.26
CA GLN A 52 -17.80 16.95 16.29
C GLN A 52 -19.10 16.45 15.69
N SER A 53 -19.47 15.24 16.11
CA SER A 53 -20.83 14.73 15.99
C SER A 53 -21.64 15.23 17.19
N SER A 54 -22.74 15.94 16.95
CA SER A 54 -23.95 15.92 17.79
C SER A 54 -25.13 16.65 17.12
N PRO A 55 -26.40 16.31 17.47
CA PRO A 55 -27.57 16.49 16.61
C PRO A 55 -28.31 17.82 16.82
N SER A 56 -29.08 18.20 15.80
CA SER A 56 -30.15 19.22 15.77
C SER A 56 -29.85 20.60 16.39
N SER A 57 -29.57 21.58 15.54
CA SER A 57 -30.23 22.88 15.63
C SER A 57 -30.27 23.50 14.23
N LYS A 58 -31.36 24.20 13.91
CA LYS A 58 -31.49 25.00 12.69
C LYS A 58 -30.45 26.12 12.76
N ALA A 59 -29.23 25.85 12.28
CA ALA A 59 -28.25 26.90 12.06
C ALA A 59 -28.79 27.79 10.94
N SER A 60 -29.06 29.05 11.26
CA SER A 60 -29.33 30.11 10.28
C SER A 60 -28.18 30.13 9.26
N PHE A 61 -28.45 29.66 8.05
CA PHE A 61 -27.44 29.35 7.06
C PHE A 61 -26.85 30.64 6.45
N ASP A 62 -25.52 30.78 6.51
CA ASP A 62 -24.73 31.82 5.83
C ASP A 62 -24.66 31.54 4.31
N VAL A 63 -25.81 31.62 3.63
CA VAL A 63 -25.92 31.54 2.16
C VAL A 63 -25.24 32.74 1.49
N GLY A 64 -24.91 33.80 2.25
CA GLY A 64 -24.39 35.07 1.75
C GLY A 64 -23.07 35.00 0.99
N ARG A 65 -22.30 33.91 1.12
CA ARG A 65 -21.02 33.72 0.42
C ARG A 65 -21.13 32.92 -0.88
N PHE A 66 -22.27 32.29 -1.15
CA PHE A 66 -22.47 31.43 -2.32
C PHE A 66 -23.57 31.97 -3.23
N ARG A 67 -23.39 31.84 -4.54
CA ARG A 67 -24.29 32.43 -5.55
C ARG A 67 -25.73 31.92 -5.47
N ASN A 68 -25.92 30.67 -5.02
CA ASN A 68 -27.23 30.07 -4.80
C ASN A 68 -27.14 28.88 -3.83
N THR A 69 -28.29 28.41 -3.36
CA THR A 69 -28.42 27.30 -2.42
C THR A 69 -27.89 25.98 -2.98
N THR A 70 -27.98 25.77 -4.31
CA THR A 70 -27.45 24.56 -4.97
C THR A 70 -25.94 24.48 -4.85
N ILE A 71 -25.22 25.57 -5.17
CA ILE A 71 -23.77 25.66 -5.07
C ILE A 71 -23.34 25.48 -3.61
N PHE A 72 -24.06 26.11 -2.67
CA PHE A 72 -23.81 25.91 -1.24
C PHE A 72 -23.99 24.46 -0.82
N GLY A 73 -25.10 23.81 -1.17
CA GLY A 73 -25.37 22.42 -0.82
C GLY A 73 -24.31 21.47 -1.37
N PHE A 74 -23.87 21.71 -2.61
CA PHE A 74 -22.83 20.90 -3.25
C PHE A 74 -21.46 21.11 -2.59
N MET A 75 -21.08 22.36 -2.31
CA MET A 75 -19.84 22.67 -1.60
C MET A 75 -19.88 22.12 -0.16
N ASN A 76 -21.01 22.22 0.52
CA ASN A 76 -21.19 21.66 1.85
C ASN A 76 -21.06 20.12 1.82
N TRP A 77 -21.65 19.43 0.84
CA TRP A 77 -21.47 17.98 0.69
C TRP A 77 -20.03 17.59 0.36
N MET A 78 -19.37 18.34 -0.53
CA MET A 78 -17.99 18.10 -0.94
C MET A 78 -17.04 18.18 0.25
N TRP A 79 -17.20 19.22 1.07
CA TRP A 79 -16.33 19.52 2.21
C TRP A 79 -16.82 18.92 3.54
N SER A 80 -18.00 18.32 3.59
CA SER A 80 -18.47 17.55 4.76
C SER A 80 -18.16 16.06 4.64
N GLY A 81 -17.74 15.46 5.74
CA GLY A 81 -17.48 14.02 5.88
C GLY A 81 -16.09 13.56 5.45
N SER A 82 -16.01 12.54 4.58
CA SER A 82 -14.78 11.82 4.22
C SER A 82 -13.75 12.67 3.45
N ILE A 83 -12.48 12.57 3.88
CA ILE A 83 -11.29 13.13 3.22
C ILE A 83 -10.94 12.49 1.87
N MET A 84 -11.71 11.49 1.43
CA MET A 84 -11.46 10.75 0.18
C MET A 84 -12.14 11.37 -1.05
N LYS A 85 -12.95 12.41 -0.90
CA LYS A 85 -13.57 13.09 -2.06
C LYS A 85 -12.54 13.98 -2.73
N SER A 86 -12.21 13.70 -3.99
CA SER A 86 -11.30 14.52 -4.79
C SER A 86 -12.06 15.58 -5.61
N ILE A 87 -11.39 16.69 -5.95
CA ILE A 87 -11.96 17.70 -6.86
C ILE A 87 -12.26 17.09 -8.23
N ALA A 88 -11.38 16.19 -8.71
CA ALA A 88 -11.54 15.53 -10.00
C ALA A 88 -12.79 14.64 -10.05
N ASP A 89 -13.02 13.83 -9.03
CA ASP A 89 -14.21 12.97 -8.97
C ASP A 89 -15.49 13.78 -8.75
N CYS A 90 -15.40 14.88 -7.99
CA CYS A 90 -16.49 15.83 -7.84
C CYS A 90 -16.86 16.50 -9.19
N THR A 91 -15.86 16.80 -10.02
CA THR A 91 -16.07 17.35 -11.37
C THR A 91 -16.78 16.34 -12.26
N LYS A 92 -16.34 15.06 -12.26
CA LYS A 92 -17.01 13.99 -13.02
C LYS A 92 -18.48 13.83 -12.60
N LEU A 93 -18.77 13.88 -11.30
CA LEU A 93 -20.14 13.83 -10.81
C LEU A 93 -20.95 15.04 -11.31
N LEU A 94 -20.38 16.25 -11.27
CA LEU A 94 -21.03 17.44 -11.81
C LEU A 94 -21.29 17.35 -13.31
N ASP A 95 -20.38 16.75 -14.07
CA ASP A 95 -20.56 16.55 -15.50
C ASP A 95 -21.69 15.56 -15.79
N PHE A 96 -21.81 14.48 -15.01
CA PHE A 96 -22.95 13.56 -15.08
C PHE A 96 -24.27 14.25 -14.69
N LEU A 97 -24.29 15.03 -13.60
CA LEU A 97 -25.50 15.76 -13.19
C LEU A 97 -25.95 16.84 -14.20
N LYS A 98 -25.07 17.24 -15.12
CA LYS A 98 -25.38 18.18 -16.21
C LYS A 98 -25.70 17.46 -17.52
N SER A 99 -25.50 16.15 -17.62
CA SER A 99 -25.78 15.41 -18.85
C SER A 99 -27.26 15.12 -19.00
N ASP A 100 -27.70 14.86 -20.24
CA ASP A 100 -29.08 14.49 -20.55
C ASP A 100 -29.47 13.12 -19.99
N ASP A 101 -28.49 12.32 -19.55
CA ASP A 101 -28.69 11.01 -18.93
C ASP A 101 -29.15 11.13 -17.46
N PHE A 102 -28.96 12.29 -16.83
CA PHE A 102 -29.35 12.49 -15.44
C PHE A 102 -30.81 12.93 -15.33
N VAL A 103 -31.65 12.00 -14.87
CA VAL A 103 -33.05 12.27 -14.54
C VAL A 103 -33.20 12.35 -13.02
N LYS A 104 -33.57 13.54 -12.52
CA LYS A 104 -33.69 13.78 -11.08
C LYS A 104 -34.79 12.93 -10.44
N GLU A 105 -35.86 12.68 -11.19
CA GLU A 105 -37.04 11.95 -10.76
C GLU A 105 -36.72 10.49 -10.40
N ASP A 106 -35.69 9.89 -11.02
CA ASP A 106 -35.23 8.53 -10.72
C ASP A 106 -34.65 8.39 -9.31
N LEU A 107 -34.27 9.50 -8.68
CA LEU A 107 -33.80 9.51 -7.29
C LEU A 107 -34.96 9.50 -6.28
N ILE A 108 -36.21 9.64 -6.72
CA ILE A 108 -37.38 9.58 -5.85
C ILE A 108 -37.61 8.12 -5.43
N GLY A 109 -37.36 7.82 -4.16
CA GLY A 109 -37.42 6.45 -3.64
C GLY A 109 -36.11 5.66 -3.78
N PHE A 110 -35.05 6.30 -4.29
CA PHE A 110 -33.71 5.71 -4.33
C PHE A 110 -33.13 5.58 -2.92
N ASP A 111 -32.92 4.34 -2.47
CA ASP A 111 -32.20 4.03 -1.24
C ASP A 111 -30.82 3.49 -1.58
N LEU A 112 -29.80 4.33 -1.34
CA LEU A 112 -28.41 3.99 -1.57
C LEU A 112 -27.97 2.72 -0.81
N LYS A 113 -28.51 2.47 0.39
CA LYS A 113 -28.14 1.28 1.17
C LYS A 113 -28.72 0.02 0.56
N ALA A 114 -29.99 0.06 0.14
CA ALA A 114 -30.65 -1.07 -0.50
C ALA A 114 -29.98 -1.42 -1.83
N GLU A 115 -29.64 -0.41 -2.63
CA GLU A 115 -28.96 -0.60 -3.91
C GLU A 115 -27.55 -1.16 -3.70
N THR A 116 -26.78 -0.62 -2.76
CA THR A 116 -25.45 -1.17 -2.40
C THR A 116 -25.56 -2.62 -1.95
N ALA A 117 -26.52 -2.95 -1.09
CA ALA A 117 -26.75 -4.33 -0.64
C ALA A 117 -27.16 -5.27 -1.78
N ARG A 118 -27.90 -4.78 -2.79
CA ARG A 118 -28.23 -5.54 -4.00
C ARG A 118 -26.97 -5.87 -4.80
N TRP A 119 -26.11 -4.89 -5.03
CA TRP A 119 -24.83 -5.07 -5.72
C TRP A 119 -23.89 -6.01 -4.96
N ASP A 120 -23.81 -5.90 -3.63
CA ASP A 120 -23.01 -6.81 -2.80
C ASP A 120 -23.50 -8.25 -2.93
N LYS A 121 -24.82 -8.47 -2.95
CA LYS A 121 -25.43 -9.79 -3.11
C LYS A 121 -25.21 -10.37 -4.50
N GLU A 122 -25.27 -9.55 -5.55
CA GLU A 122 -24.99 -9.97 -6.92
C GLU A 122 -23.52 -10.32 -7.12
N LEU A 123 -22.61 -9.52 -6.53
CA LEU A 123 -21.18 -9.81 -6.53
C LEU A 123 -20.88 -11.12 -5.79
N ALA A 124 -21.51 -11.34 -4.63
CA ALA A 124 -21.41 -12.60 -3.90
C ALA A 124 -22.03 -13.79 -4.65
N GLY A 125 -23.14 -13.58 -5.36
CA GLY A 125 -23.81 -14.60 -6.19
C GLY A 125 -22.98 -15.02 -7.41
N ASN A 126 -22.30 -14.08 -8.07
CA ASN A 126 -21.38 -14.36 -9.16
C ASN A 126 -20.12 -15.10 -8.70
N VAL A 127 -19.71 -14.95 -7.43
CA VAL A 127 -18.65 -15.76 -6.83
C VAL A 127 -19.12 -17.21 -6.60
N LEU A 128 -20.38 -17.43 -6.19
CA LEU A 128 -20.95 -18.78 -6.03
C LEU A 128 -21.26 -19.48 -7.37
N GLY A 129 -21.68 -18.74 -8.41
CA GLY A 129 -22.01 -19.28 -9.73
C GLY A 129 -20.81 -19.78 -10.54
N ASN A 130 -19.60 -19.32 -10.22
CA ASN A 130 -18.35 -19.74 -10.87
C ASN A 130 -17.65 -20.93 -10.20
N ALA A 131 -18.33 -21.64 -9.29
CA ALA A 131 -17.83 -22.88 -8.69
C ALA A 131 -17.86 -24.08 -9.65
N LEU A 132 -18.42 -23.94 -10.86
CA LEU A 132 -18.43 -24.99 -11.89
C LEU A 132 -17.98 -24.44 -13.24
N GLY A 133 -16.66 -24.31 -13.42
CA GLY A 133 -16.04 -24.20 -14.74
C GLY A 133 -15.35 -22.85 -15.02
N THR A 134 -14.07 -22.95 -15.36
CA THR A 134 -13.20 -21.90 -15.92
C THR A 134 -12.78 -20.76 -14.98
N ALA A 135 -11.56 -20.93 -14.45
CA ALA A 135 -10.53 -19.97 -14.04
C ALA A 135 -10.71 -18.45 -14.35
N SER A 136 -11.80 -17.82 -13.92
CA SER A 136 -11.90 -16.36 -13.88
C SER A 136 -12.89 -15.91 -12.82
N GLY A 137 -12.42 -15.85 -11.57
CA GLY A 137 -13.27 -15.54 -10.42
C GLY A 137 -12.52 -15.05 -9.17
N ILE A 138 -11.50 -14.20 -9.37
CA ILE A 138 -11.07 -13.02 -8.58
C ILE A 138 -9.99 -12.40 -9.49
N LYS A 139 -10.19 -11.17 -9.96
CA LYS A 139 -9.35 -10.55 -11.01
C LYS A 139 -7.85 -10.39 -10.66
N ASP A 140 -7.46 -10.66 -9.41
CA ASP A 140 -6.10 -10.42 -8.87
C ASP A 140 -5.38 -11.68 -8.35
N GLY A 141 -5.79 -12.89 -8.77
CA GLY A 141 -5.06 -14.13 -8.45
C GLY A 141 -5.21 -14.65 -7.01
N TRP A 142 -6.23 -14.18 -6.29
CA TRP A 142 -6.59 -14.68 -4.97
C TRP A 142 -7.28 -16.03 -5.05
N LYS A 143 -7.04 -16.87 -4.04
CA LYS A 143 -7.59 -18.21 -3.87
C LYS A 143 -8.02 -18.39 -2.42
N GLU A 144 -9.12 -19.10 -2.23
CA GLU A 144 -9.56 -19.54 -0.92
C GLU A 144 -9.17 -21.01 -0.72
N VAL A 145 -8.56 -21.32 0.43
CA VAL A 145 -8.14 -22.68 0.80
C VAL A 145 -8.39 -22.96 2.27
N SER A 146 -8.51 -24.23 2.61
CA SER A 146 -8.39 -24.71 3.99
C SER A 146 -6.94 -25.12 4.26
N VAL A 147 -6.41 -24.76 5.42
CA VAL A 147 -5.05 -25.10 5.83
C VAL A 147 -5.07 -25.89 7.13
N ASP A 148 -4.32 -26.97 7.15
CA ASP A 148 -4.14 -27.79 8.34
C ASP A 148 -2.92 -27.30 9.12
N ILE A 149 -3.13 -26.91 10.37
CA ILE A 149 -2.11 -26.37 11.27
C ILE A 149 -1.86 -27.36 12.39
N GLN A 150 -0.60 -27.74 12.58
CA GLN A 150 -0.18 -28.53 13.74
C GLN A 150 0.07 -27.58 14.91
N VAL A 151 -0.65 -27.79 16.01
CA VAL A 151 -0.54 -26.94 17.21
C VAL A 151 0.08 -27.77 18.33
N SER A 152 1.20 -27.30 18.87
CA SER A 152 1.78 -27.91 20.06
C SER A 152 0.95 -27.53 21.28
N ASP A 153 0.50 -28.54 22.02
CA ASP A 153 -0.20 -28.43 23.31
C ASP A 153 0.78 -28.38 24.50
N GLY A 154 2.08 -28.33 24.24
CA GLY A 154 3.14 -28.36 25.24
C GLY A 154 3.44 -29.77 25.80
N ALA A 155 2.77 -30.82 25.33
CA ALA A 155 3.10 -32.19 25.69
C ALA A 155 4.31 -32.71 24.89
N ASN A 156 5.04 -33.68 25.45
CA ASN A 156 6.11 -34.36 24.73
C ASN A 156 5.54 -35.08 23.50
N CYS A 157 5.95 -34.61 22.33
CA CYS A 157 5.55 -35.18 21.05
C CYS A 157 6.43 -36.40 20.75
N GLY A 158 5.80 -37.54 20.45
CA GLY A 158 6.46 -38.79 20.08
C GLY A 158 5.63 -39.56 19.04
N PRO A 159 6.13 -40.68 18.50
CA PRO A 159 5.40 -41.48 17.52
C PRO A 159 4.02 -41.95 18.02
N ASP A 160 3.88 -42.14 19.34
CA ASP A 160 2.63 -42.57 19.99
C ASP A 160 1.69 -41.40 20.37
N ASN A 161 2.12 -40.14 20.22
CA ASN A 161 1.33 -38.95 20.52
C ASN A 161 1.59 -37.84 19.48
N PRO A 162 0.96 -37.91 18.30
CA PRO A 162 1.13 -36.93 17.24
C PRO A 162 0.51 -35.59 17.62
N LEU A 163 1.06 -34.51 17.07
CA LEU A 163 0.55 -33.16 17.26
C LEU A 163 -0.92 -33.05 16.78
N PRO A 164 -1.81 -32.46 17.59
CA PRO A 164 -3.16 -32.13 17.14
C PRO A 164 -3.12 -31.27 15.87
N VAL A 165 -3.90 -31.70 14.86
CA VAL A 165 -4.05 -31.00 13.59
C VAL A 165 -5.39 -30.28 13.57
N PHE A 166 -5.36 -28.98 13.32
CA PHE A 166 -6.55 -28.15 13.20
C PHE A 166 -6.71 -27.69 11.76
N SER A 167 -7.83 -28.05 11.14
CA SER A 167 -8.18 -27.55 9.82
C SER A 167 -8.83 -26.18 9.94
N VAL A 168 -8.22 -25.17 9.33
CA VAL A 168 -8.69 -23.78 9.32
C VAL A 168 -9.20 -23.46 7.91
N PRO A 169 -10.53 -23.47 7.69
CA PRO A 169 -11.11 -23.11 6.39
C PRO A 169 -11.14 -21.60 6.20
N GLY A 170 -11.16 -21.15 4.94
CA GLY A 170 -11.40 -19.74 4.60
C GLY A 170 -10.15 -18.86 4.54
N LEU A 171 -8.95 -19.44 4.43
CA LEU A 171 -7.73 -18.68 4.15
C LEU A 171 -7.79 -18.15 2.72
N HIS A 172 -7.89 -16.83 2.58
CA HIS A 172 -7.78 -16.16 1.30
C HIS A 172 -6.32 -15.75 1.09
N PHE A 173 -5.68 -16.19 0.01
CA PHE A 173 -4.30 -15.81 -0.28
C PHE A 173 -4.04 -15.66 -1.78
N ARG A 174 -3.00 -14.93 -2.13
CA ARG A 174 -2.45 -14.91 -3.48
C ARG A 174 -1.01 -15.43 -3.49
N ASN A 175 -0.57 -15.91 -4.65
CA ASN A 175 0.77 -16.50 -4.76
C ASN A 175 1.86 -15.44 -4.51
N ALA A 176 2.73 -15.69 -3.52
CA ALA A 176 3.81 -14.77 -3.15
C ALA A 176 4.76 -14.48 -4.31
N THR A 177 5.11 -15.49 -5.11
CA THR A 177 5.96 -15.32 -6.29
C THR A 177 5.32 -14.44 -7.35
N GLN A 178 4.00 -14.53 -7.54
CA GLN A 178 3.27 -13.62 -8.43
C GLN A 178 3.28 -12.18 -7.90
N ALA A 179 3.09 -12.00 -6.58
CA ALA A 179 3.19 -10.68 -5.97
C ALA A 179 4.60 -10.08 -6.10
N ILE A 180 5.65 -10.91 -5.97
CA ILE A 180 7.05 -10.50 -6.17
C ILE A 180 7.32 -10.09 -7.62
N LYS A 181 6.88 -10.90 -8.59
CA LYS A 181 7.01 -10.56 -10.01
C LYS A 181 6.30 -9.24 -10.32
N SER A 182 5.06 -9.09 -9.89
CA SER A 182 4.27 -7.87 -10.08
C SER A 182 4.95 -6.63 -9.47
N ALA A 183 5.55 -6.75 -8.27
CA ALA A 183 6.27 -5.65 -7.64
C ALA A 183 7.56 -5.27 -8.38
N LEU A 184 8.25 -6.24 -8.98
CA LEU A 184 9.47 -5.99 -9.77
C LEU A 184 9.15 -5.44 -11.17
N GLU A 185 8.02 -5.82 -11.76
CA GLU A 185 7.51 -5.30 -13.04
C GLU A 185 6.91 -3.89 -12.91
N ASP A 186 6.45 -3.51 -11.72
CA ASP A 186 5.89 -2.19 -11.48
C ASP A 186 6.94 -1.08 -11.63
N ARG A 187 6.50 0.11 -12.08
CA ARG A 187 7.39 1.26 -12.27
C ARG A 187 8.08 1.71 -11.00
N SER A 188 7.55 1.39 -9.82
CA SER A 188 8.18 1.72 -8.53
C SER A 188 9.46 0.91 -8.25
N SER A 189 9.67 -0.22 -8.94
CA SER A 189 10.89 -1.03 -8.79
C SER A 189 12.16 -0.30 -9.19
N ARG A 190 12.07 0.74 -10.03
CA ARG A 190 13.19 1.67 -10.33
C ARG A 190 13.70 2.43 -9.11
N PHE A 191 12.99 2.40 -7.99
CA PHE A 191 13.44 3.01 -6.74
C PHE A 191 14.00 1.96 -5.77
N PHE A 192 14.22 0.73 -6.23
CA PHE A 192 14.80 -0.34 -5.43
C PHE A 192 16.33 -0.30 -5.53
N HIS A 193 16.95 -0.48 -4.37
CA HIS A 193 18.37 -0.73 -4.21
C HIS A 193 18.64 -2.22 -4.40
N TYR A 194 19.22 -2.59 -5.55
CA TYR A 194 19.62 -3.97 -5.87
C TYR A 194 21.10 -4.24 -5.55
N ALA A 195 21.95 -3.22 -5.72
CA ALA A 195 23.35 -3.25 -5.36
C ALA A 195 23.52 -2.76 -3.90
N PRO A 196 24.13 -3.57 -3.02
CA PRO A 196 24.32 -3.18 -1.64
C PRO A 196 25.53 -2.28 -1.46
N PHE A 197 25.59 -1.60 -0.31
CA PHE A 197 26.73 -0.77 0.09
C PHE A 197 26.85 -0.71 1.60
N LYS A 198 28.06 -0.52 2.12
CA LYS A 198 28.25 -0.06 3.51
C LYS A 198 28.13 1.45 3.53
N GLN A 199 27.50 2.00 4.56
CA GLN A 199 27.39 3.44 4.72
C GLN A 199 28.21 3.91 5.91
N PHE A 200 29.10 4.86 5.69
CA PHE A 200 29.94 5.38 6.76
C PHE A 200 29.66 6.87 6.99
N TRP A 201 29.84 7.28 8.23
CA TRP A 201 29.87 8.67 8.62
C TRP A 201 31.24 9.02 9.19
N GLN A 202 31.86 10.05 8.65
CA GLN A 202 33.15 10.54 9.08
C GLN A 202 33.08 12.07 9.23
N ARG A 203 33.19 12.57 10.46
CA ARG A 203 33.02 14.00 10.76
C ARG A 203 34.18 14.84 10.24
N THR A 204 35.40 14.38 10.44
CA THR A 204 36.63 15.02 9.96
C THR A 204 37.52 13.95 9.31
N PRO A 205 38.37 14.29 8.32
CA PRO A 205 39.22 13.31 7.64
C PRO A 205 40.17 12.53 8.57
N ASP A 206 40.47 13.09 9.75
CA ASP A 206 41.37 12.50 10.74
C ASP A 206 40.65 11.58 11.75
N GLU A 207 39.32 11.61 11.78
CA GLU A 207 38.51 10.73 12.64
C GLU A 207 38.23 9.38 11.97
N GLU A 208 38.20 8.31 12.76
CA GLU A 208 37.84 6.98 12.29
C GLU A 208 36.39 6.94 11.75
N PRO A 209 36.15 6.40 10.53
CA PRO A 209 34.82 6.28 9.97
C PRO A 209 33.91 5.39 10.81
N GLN A 210 32.70 5.88 11.11
CA GLN A 210 31.69 5.13 11.85
C GLN A 210 30.72 4.44 10.89
N HIS A 211 30.53 3.13 11.06
CA HIS A 211 29.57 2.38 10.25
C HIS A 211 28.12 2.72 10.66
N SER A 212 27.35 3.24 9.70
CA SER A 212 25.96 3.62 9.85
C SER A 212 25.05 2.52 9.33
N TYR A 213 24.19 1.99 10.21
CA TYR A 213 23.17 1.00 9.84
C TYR A 213 21.82 1.69 9.72
N ASN A 214 21.27 1.73 8.50
CA ASN A 214 19.95 2.30 8.27
C ASN A 214 19.05 1.36 7.48
N GLU A 215 19.48 0.86 6.34
CA GLU A 215 18.61 0.11 5.42
C GLU A 215 19.05 -1.35 5.30
N ILE A 216 18.13 -2.24 4.91
CA ILE A 216 18.48 -3.68 4.83
C ILE A 216 19.53 -3.91 3.75
N TYR A 217 19.42 -3.25 2.60
CA TYR A 217 20.43 -3.32 1.53
C TYR A 217 21.78 -2.71 1.91
N SER A 218 21.87 -2.00 3.04
CA SER A 218 23.15 -1.54 3.60
C SER A 218 23.67 -2.41 4.75
N SER A 219 23.00 -3.51 5.06
CA SER A 219 23.39 -4.42 6.15
C SER A 219 24.42 -5.45 5.67
N THR A 220 25.26 -5.92 6.60
CA THR A 220 26.22 -7.00 6.35
C THR A 220 25.53 -8.24 5.80
N ALA A 221 24.37 -8.62 6.36
CA ALA A 221 23.61 -9.79 5.92
C ALA A 221 23.15 -9.71 4.45
N PHE A 222 22.75 -8.52 3.99
CA PHE A 222 22.35 -8.34 2.59
C PHE A 222 23.57 -8.34 1.66
N ILE A 223 24.69 -7.75 2.08
CA ILE A 223 25.97 -7.80 1.32
C ILE A 223 26.42 -9.24 1.15
N GLU A 224 26.42 -10.04 2.21
CA GLU A 224 26.77 -11.47 2.15
C GLU A 224 25.82 -12.26 1.24
N ALA A 225 24.51 -12.00 1.34
CA ALA A 225 23.51 -12.63 0.46
C ALA A 225 23.74 -12.26 -1.02
N HIS A 226 24.09 -11.00 -1.29
CA HIS A 226 24.42 -10.52 -2.62
C HIS A 226 25.68 -11.21 -3.16
N GLU A 227 26.77 -11.25 -2.40
CA GLU A 227 27.98 -11.97 -2.83
C GLU A 227 27.72 -13.46 -3.09
N LYS A 228 26.91 -14.10 -2.24
CA LYS A 228 26.55 -15.51 -2.40
C LYS A 228 25.79 -15.76 -3.72
N ILE A 229 24.93 -14.84 -4.14
CA ILE A 229 24.18 -14.99 -5.39
C ILE A 229 25.04 -14.65 -6.61
N GLN A 230 25.97 -13.69 -6.51
CA GLN A 230 26.90 -13.39 -7.61
C GLN A 230 27.87 -14.53 -7.92
N ARG A 231 28.22 -15.36 -6.93
CA ARG A 231 29.08 -16.54 -7.13
C ARG A 231 28.38 -17.71 -7.82
N LYS A 232 27.06 -17.64 -8.01
CA LYS A 232 26.32 -18.70 -8.72
C LYS A 232 26.57 -18.61 -10.23
N PRO A 233 26.59 -19.74 -10.95
CA PRO A 233 26.62 -19.72 -12.42
C PRO A 233 25.39 -18.97 -12.95
N ALA A 234 25.56 -18.28 -14.08
CA ALA A 234 24.44 -17.66 -14.77
C ALA A 234 23.40 -18.72 -15.17
N GLU A 235 22.12 -18.36 -15.06
CA GLU A 235 21.03 -19.21 -15.51
C GLU A 235 21.11 -19.44 -17.03
N PRO A 236 20.87 -20.66 -17.53
CA PRO A 236 20.92 -20.95 -18.96
C PRO A 236 20.00 -20.01 -19.75
N ASN A 237 20.53 -19.41 -20.82
CA ASN A 237 19.82 -18.44 -21.67
C ASN A 237 19.40 -17.14 -20.97
N CYS A 238 19.97 -16.80 -19.82
CA CYS A 238 19.71 -15.55 -19.10
C CYS A 238 20.96 -14.68 -19.08
N THR A 239 20.82 -13.42 -19.51
CA THR A 239 21.89 -12.41 -19.46
C THR A 239 21.64 -11.35 -18.38
N LEU A 240 20.60 -11.53 -17.57
CA LEU A 240 20.23 -10.58 -16.52
C LEU A 240 21.13 -10.76 -15.29
N GLU A 241 21.34 -9.66 -14.57
CA GLU A 241 22.07 -9.69 -13.30
C GLU A 241 21.29 -10.48 -12.22
N HIS A 242 22.03 -11.16 -11.36
CA HIS A 242 21.48 -11.75 -10.16
C HIS A 242 21.25 -10.65 -9.11
N VAL A 243 20.04 -10.55 -8.58
CA VAL A 243 19.70 -9.56 -7.55
C VAL A 243 19.08 -10.22 -6.34
N VAL A 244 19.25 -9.59 -5.17
CA VAL A 244 18.60 -10.02 -3.93
C VAL A 244 17.35 -9.18 -3.72
N ALA A 245 16.20 -9.84 -3.58
CA ALA A 245 14.98 -9.20 -3.11
C ALA A 245 14.85 -9.39 -1.60
N ALA A 246 14.95 -8.31 -0.83
CA ALA A 246 14.69 -8.34 0.60
C ALA A 246 13.18 -8.26 0.86
N LEU A 247 12.64 -9.34 1.41
CA LEU A 247 11.22 -9.48 1.71
C LEU A 247 10.99 -9.34 3.21
N MET A 248 10.05 -8.49 3.60
CA MET A 248 9.67 -8.33 5.00
C MET A 248 8.18 -8.60 5.19
N TRP A 249 7.91 -9.71 5.85
CA TRP A 249 6.58 -10.23 6.13
C TRP A 249 6.08 -9.75 7.48
N TRP A 250 4.79 -9.41 7.54
CA TRP A 250 4.14 -8.95 8.75
C TRP A 250 2.69 -9.42 8.79
N SER A 251 2.20 -9.60 10.01
CA SER A 251 0.82 -9.91 10.32
C SER A 251 0.43 -9.17 11.60
N ASN A 252 -0.73 -8.54 11.60
CA ASN A 252 -1.29 -7.90 12.79
C ASN A 252 -2.82 -8.01 12.78
N SER A 253 -3.43 -7.90 13.96
CA SER A 253 -4.87 -7.71 14.05
C SER A 253 -5.25 -6.35 13.48
N THR A 254 -6.19 -6.32 12.55
CA THR A 254 -6.76 -5.08 12.01
C THR A 254 -8.25 -5.02 12.28
N HIS A 255 -8.69 -3.89 12.82
CA HIS A 255 -10.10 -3.58 13.02
C HIS A 255 -10.59 -2.82 11.78
N LEU A 256 -11.57 -3.37 11.07
CA LEU A 256 -11.94 -2.91 9.72
C LEU A 256 -12.79 -1.63 9.72
N ALA A 257 -13.44 -1.29 10.83
CA ALA A 257 -14.33 -0.14 10.91
C ALA A 257 -14.36 0.44 12.33
N ASN A 258 -14.34 1.78 12.48
CA ASN A 258 -14.44 2.45 13.78
C ASN A 258 -15.66 2.04 14.61
N PHE A 259 -16.71 1.51 13.96
CA PHE A 259 -17.88 0.95 14.59
C PHE A 259 -18.17 -0.44 14.00
N GLY A 260 -18.15 -1.47 14.84
CA GLY A 260 -18.37 -2.86 14.46
C GLY A 260 -17.41 -3.83 15.16
N MET A 261 -17.68 -5.13 15.07
CA MET A 261 -16.79 -6.18 15.61
C MET A 261 -15.99 -6.90 14.52
N ALA A 262 -16.04 -6.40 13.28
CA ALA A 262 -15.33 -6.99 12.15
C ALA A 262 -13.82 -6.82 12.35
N SER A 263 -13.13 -7.96 12.43
CA SER A 263 -11.68 -8.03 12.56
C SER A 263 -11.11 -8.87 11.43
N LEU A 264 -9.89 -8.52 11.02
CA LEU A 264 -9.18 -9.18 9.94
C LEU A 264 -7.72 -9.35 10.34
N TRP A 265 -7.14 -10.48 9.97
CA TRP A 265 -5.71 -10.75 10.14
C TRP A 265 -5.04 -10.81 8.77
N PRO A 266 -4.62 -9.65 8.22
CA PRO A 266 -3.87 -9.63 6.97
C PRO A 266 -2.44 -10.12 7.19
N LEU A 267 -1.94 -10.90 6.23
CA LEU A 267 -0.52 -11.09 5.98
C LEU A 267 -0.13 -10.16 4.85
N TYR A 268 0.90 -9.34 5.06
CA TYR A 268 1.38 -8.37 4.09
C TYR A 268 2.90 -8.40 3.99
N LEU A 269 3.38 -7.91 2.85
CA LEU A 269 4.76 -7.96 2.40
C LEU A 269 5.24 -6.57 2.01
N TRP A 270 6.42 -6.19 2.49
CA TRP A 270 7.18 -5.04 1.98
C TRP A 270 8.49 -5.49 1.34
N PHE A 271 8.88 -4.78 0.29
CA PHE A 271 10.20 -4.87 -0.31
C PHE A 271 11.15 -3.94 0.42
N ARG A 272 12.15 -4.51 1.08
CA ARG A 272 13.19 -3.76 1.80
C ARG A 272 14.39 -3.42 0.95
N ASN A 273 14.27 -3.60 -0.37
CA ASN A 273 15.07 -2.90 -1.37
C ASN A 273 14.65 -1.42 -1.51
N GLN A 274 13.46 -1.06 -1.05
CA GLN A 274 12.97 0.32 -1.07
C GLN A 274 13.29 1.04 0.25
N LEU A 275 13.45 2.37 0.18
CA LEU A 275 13.67 3.22 1.36
C LEU A 275 12.54 3.08 2.38
N LYS A 276 12.90 3.01 3.68
CA LYS A 276 11.94 3.02 4.80
C LYS A 276 10.96 4.17 4.73
N TRP A 277 11.44 5.35 4.31
CA TRP A 277 10.63 6.54 4.13
C TRP A 277 9.45 6.30 3.17
N VAL A 278 9.70 5.62 2.04
CA VAL A 278 8.66 5.30 1.06
C VAL A 278 7.71 4.24 1.61
N CYS A 279 8.23 3.22 2.31
CA CYS A 279 7.38 2.22 2.97
C CYS A 279 6.44 2.85 4.02
N GLY A 280 6.88 3.93 4.68
CA GLY A 280 6.09 4.66 5.67
C GLY A 280 5.06 5.64 5.09
N LYS A 281 5.10 5.93 3.78
CA LYS A 281 4.12 6.80 3.11
C LYS A 281 2.85 6.00 2.78
N PRO A 282 1.69 6.30 3.39
CA PRO A 282 0.46 5.52 3.15
C PRO A 282 0.00 5.49 1.70
N ARG A 283 0.32 6.53 0.93
CA ARG A 283 -0.04 6.67 -0.49
C ARG A 283 0.98 6.10 -1.47
N ALA A 284 2.11 5.57 -0.99
CA ALA A 284 3.17 5.05 -1.87
C ALA A 284 2.86 3.65 -2.44
N GLY A 285 1.85 2.95 -1.92
CA GLY A 285 1.49 1.61 -2.39
C GLY A 285 2.54 0.53 -2.11
N ALA A 286 3.49 0.79 -1.20
CA ALA A 286 4.60 -0.11 -0.90
C ALA A 286 4.21 -1.37 -0.08
N CYS A 287 2.98 -1.41 0.46
CA CYS A 287 2.45 -2.53 1.23
C CYS A 287 1.67 -3.47 0.31
N HIS A 288 2.11 -4.72 0.21
CA HIS A 288 1.46 -5.72 -0.63
C HIS A 288 0.71 -6.73 0.26
N HIS A 289 -0.62 -6.76 0.19
CA HIS A 289 -1.42 -7.79 0.87
C HIS A 289 -1.14 -9.16 0.25
N ILE A 290 -0.97 -10.22 1.04
CA ILE A 290 -0.66 -11.57 0.54
C ILE A 290 -1.71 -12.58 0.98
N ALA A 291 -2.17 -12.49 2.23
CA ALA A 291 -3.23 -13.35 2.72
C ALA A 291 -4.16 -12.62 3.69
N TYR A 292 -5.34 -13.17 3.90
CA TYR A 292 -6.29 -12.80 4.94
C TYR A 292 -6.66 -14.06 5.70
N MET A 293 -6.16 -14.12 6.93
CA MET A 293 -6.42 -15.25 7.81
C MET A 293 -7.82 -15.11 8.42
N PRO A 294 -8.62 -16.19 8.40
CA PRO A 294 -9.92 -16.21 9.04
C PRO A 294 -9.73 -16.13 10.56
N LYS A 295 -10.79 -15.67 11.23
CA LYS A 295 -10.86 -15.79 12.69
C LYS A 295 -11.13 -17.24 13.05
N VAL A 296 -10.24 -17.83 13.84
CA VAL A 296 -10.36 -19.19 14.40
C VAL A 296 -10.95 -19.11 15.80
#